data_AF-A0A950N4W2-F1
#
_entry.id   AF-A0A950N4W2-F1
#
_cell.length_a   1.000
_cell.length_b   1.000
_cell.length_c   1.000
_cell.angle_alpha   90.00
_cell.angle_beta   90.00
_cell.angle_gamma   90.00
#
_symmetry.space_group_name_H-M   'P 1'
#
loop_
_entity.id
_entity.type
_entity.pdbx_description
1 polymer ?
#
loop_
_entity_poly.entity_id
_entity_poly.type
_entity_poly.pdbx_seq_one_letter_code
_entity_poly.pdbx_strand_id
1 'polypeptide(L)'
;MKTFGLLILGMLPLLQQQDEQILERGDKLLNEAKAAYEEARSTSSVAAFVEAGFKLEEARIKFIVVQEIGSPDKQKAATDRLRAVNQLGKLIHDGKVAISGAAADSRPKAPDSPPPAPPKDPAPEAAAPPKPAVDVTRRLPVPDEPKQREAEKLIKELFKDQYSRRTPQDRRALARFLLEQGARSKDDPVGLWVLYREALDAAIQGGDSDAAVTAIDAAAAVFDVDGLLMKTSAITAIGKTVKTADDLSASAEAALKLAEDLVLADQYEAADRLLTAALQQAKRTPDASLTARVAVRSKEVAEAKSLYQAEKGVLQTLARTPDDPGANLEMGRFLCYVKGSWDLGLRFLVKGSDPALKSLAEKELANPAAAPERIALADGWAELAEKDKSPLRKSQLTAHARALYEAALPDATGLLRTKVEKRLETLGQAAPSTGPVDLLKLIDVKRDTVAGDWALNGRTLVCNQKARCARIQVPYEPPDEYDVSVVVERKDGFEVYVGLSRGQTQFYVAIDDWAGTLTAIGWIDGKHTPENENLYRGKLLTNDKPALVVCAVRKDGVTLTVDGKKITAFKGSFDRLSNADVLTMPNPRVLYLGCNEGRCAFSKATLTPISGQGKPSK
;
A
#
# COMPACT_ATOMS: atom_id res chain seq x y z
N MET A 1 -46.84 26.89 -24.61
CA MET A 1 -46.05 27.09 -23.37
C MET A 1 -46.72 26.58 -22.08
N LYS A 2 -48.06 26.55 -21.94
CA LYS A 2 -48.71 26.06 -20.70
C LYS A 2 -48.79 24.52 -20.54
N THR A 3 -48.67 23.76 -21.63
CA THR A 3 -48.71 22.27 -21.61
C THR A 3 -47.36 21.61 -21.31
N PHE A 4 -46.24 22.31 -21.56
CA PHE A 4 -44.89 21.80 -21.26
C PHE A 4 -44.50 22.00 -19.78
N GLY A 5 -45.03 23.06 -19.14
CA GLY A 5 -44.83 23.32 -17.70
C GLY A 5 -45.57 22.34 -16.79
N LEU A 6 -46.74 21.82 -17.18
CA LEU A 6 -47.49 20.83 -16.40
C LEU A 6 -46.87 19.42 -16.45
N LEU A 7 -46.23 19.05 -17.56
CA LEU A 7 -45.51 17.77 -17.69
C LEU A 7 -44.24 17.71 -16.84
N ILE A 8 -43.53 18.84 -16.70
CA ILE A 8 -42.35 18.96 -15.82
C ILE A 8 -42.77 19.01 -14.34
N LEU A 9 -43.88 19.68 -14.01
CA LEU A 9 -44.41 19.70 -12.64
C LEU A 9 -44.98 18.34 -12.19
N GLY A 10 -45.50 17.53 -13.12
CA GLY A 10 -45.99 16.17 -12.84
C GLY A 10 -44.89 15.10 -12.74
N MET A 11 -43.73 15.35 -13.35
CA MET A 11 -42.56 14.46 -13.24
C MET A 11 -41.70 14.74 -12.00
N LEU A 12 -41.76 15.96 -11.43
CA LEU A 12 -41.00 16.34 -10.24
C LEU A 12 -41.28 15.44 -9.01
N PRO A 13 -42.55 15.14 -8.66
CA PRO A 13 -42.86 14.24 -7.54
C PRO A 13 -42.43 12.80 -7.82
N LEU A 14 -42.53 12.36 -9.09
CA LEU A 14 -42.13 11.01 -9.50
C LEU A 14 -40.61 10.84 -9.40
N LEU A 15 -39.84 11.83 -9.88
CA LEU A 15 -38.39 11.89 -9.77
C LEU A 15 -37.97 12.01 -8.29
N GLN A 16 -38.63 12.84 -7.49
CA GLN A 16 -38.36 12.95 -6.05
C GLN A 16 -38.62 11.64 -5.30
N GLN A 17 -39.71 10.94 -5.64
CA GLN A 17 -40.04 9.64 -5.06
C GLN A 17 -39.04 8.56 -5.51
N GLN A 18 -38.53 8.66 -6.73
CA GLN A 18 -37.50 7.77 -7.26
C GLN A 18 -36.14 8.04 -6.59
N ASP A 19 -35.76 9.30 -6.41
CA ASP A 19 -34.53 9.71 -5.71
C ASP A 19 -34.54 9.27 -4.24
N GLU A 20 -35.68 9.39 -3.57
CA GLU A 20 -35.85 8.94 -2.18
C GLU A 20 -35.72 7.43 -2.06
N GLN A 21 -36.35 6.67 -2.97
CA GLN A 21 -36.17 5.22 -3.02
C GLN A 21 -34.74 4.81 -3.36
N ILE A 22 -34.05 5.54 -4.23
CA ILE A 22 -32.64 5.25 -4.56
C ILE A 22 -31.74 5.54 -3.36
N LEU A 23 -31.94 6.66 -2.67
CA LEU A 23 -31.19 7.02 -1.46
C LEU A 23 -31.43 6.01 -0.33
N GLU A 24 -32.68 5.64 -0.06
CA GLU A 24 -33.01 4.63 0.97
C GLU A 24 -32.42 3.26 0.65
N ARG A 25 -32.48 2.83 -0.62
CA ARG A 25 -31.83 1.59 -1.06
C ARG A 25 -30.31 1.67 -0.90
N GLY A 26 -29.71 2.83 -1.18
CA GLY A 26 -28.29 3.09 -0.96
C GLY A 26 -27.94 3.01 0.53
N ASP A 27 -28.72 3.66 1.40
CA ASP A 27 -28.53 3.64 2.85
C ASP A 27 -28.67 2.21 3.42
N LYS A 28 -29.63 1.44 2.91
CA LYS A 28 -29.79 0.02 3.26
C LYS A 28 -28.54 -0.79 2.87
N LEU A 29 -28.08 -0.68 1.62
CA LEU A 29 -26.89 -1.38 1.14
C LEU A 29 -25.64 -0.97 1.92
N LEU A 30 -25.49 0.31 2.26
CA LEU A 30 -24.37 0.80 3.08
C LEU A 30 -24.40 0.19 4.49
N ASN A 31 -25.57 0.06 5.10
CA ASN A 31 -25.71 -0.57 6.40
C ASN A 31 -25.45 -2.08 6.35
N GLU A 32 -25.90 -2.76 5.29
CA GLU A 32 -25.58 -4.17 5.07
C GLU A 32 -24.08 -4.38 4.80
N ALA A 33 -23.43 -3.48 4.07
CA ALA A 33 -21.99 -3.49 3.86
C ALA A 33 -21.21 -3.32 5.17
N LYS A 34 -21.66 -2.41 6.05
CA LYS A 34 -21.07 -2.24 7.40
C LYS A 34 -21.23 -3.49 8.25
N ALA A 35 -22.42 -4.10 8.24
CA ALA A 35 -22.66 -5.34 8.98
C ALA A 35 -21.78 -6.49 8.45
N ALA A 36 -21.69 -6.65 7.13
CA ALA A 36 -20.84 -7.64 6.49
C ALA A 36 -19.35 -7.39 6.76
N TYR A 37 -18.91 -6.12 6.81
CA TYR A 37 -17.55 -5.76 7.22
C TYR A 37 -17.24 -6.22 8.65
N GLU A 38 -18.13 -5.96 9.62
CA GLU A 38 -17.93 -6.39 11.00
C GLU A 38 -17.92 -7.91 11.14
N GLU A 39 -18.81 -8.60 10.42
CA GLU A 39 -18.80 -10.06 10.33
C GLU A 39 -17.47 -10.56 9.76
N ALA A 40 -17.02 -10.01 8.64
CA ALA A 40 -15.75 -10.37 7.99
C ALA A 40 -14.55 -10.15 8.92
N ARG A 41 -14.55 -9.04 9.66
CA ARG A 41 -13.54 -8.72 10.68
C ARG A 41 -13.55 -9.72 11.83
N SER A 42 -14.74 -10.08 12.33
CA SER A 42 -14.88 -11.02 13.45
C SER A 42 -14.51 -12.46 13.06
N THR A 43 -14.77 -12.85 11.81
CA THR A 43 -14.54 -14.20 11.29
C THR A 43 -13.19 -14.35 10.58
N SER A 44 -12.45 -13.26 10.40
CA SER A 44 -11.21 -13.22 9.61
C SER A 44 -11.38 -13.83 8.22
N SER A 45 -12.49 -13.54 7.52
CA SER A 45 -12.83 -14.14 6.23
C SER A 45 -12.61 -13.18 5.06
N VAL A 46 -11.68 -13.53 4.15
CA VAL A 46 -11.43 -12.78 2.91
C VAL A 46 -12.68 -12.76 2.01
N ALA A 47 -13.41 -13.88 1.94
CA ALA A 47 -14.64 -13.97 1.15
C ALA A 47 -15.73 -13.03 1.70
N ALA A 48 -15.86 -12.94 3.02
CA ALA A 48 -16.81 -12.02 3.65
C ALA A 48 -16.42 -10.55 3.42
N PHE A 49 -15.12 -10.21 3.41
CA PHE A 49 -14.68 -8.87 3.04
C PHE A 49 -14.96 -8.54 1.57
N VAL A 50 -14.81 -9.50 0.66
CA VAL A 50 -15.19 -9.33 -0.75
C VAL A 50 -16.69 -9.04 -0.85
N GLU A 51 -17.52 -9.80 -0.13
CA GLU A 51 -18.97 -9.61 -0.10
C GLU A 51 -19.38 -8.25 0.50
N ALA A 52 -18.71 -7.80 1.57
CA ALA A 52 -18.89 -6.47 2.13
C ALA A 52 -18.54 -5.38 1.09
N GLY A 53 -17.46 -5.58 0.33
CA GLY A 53 -17.05 -4.70 -0.76
C GLY A 53 -18.10 -4.59 -1.86
N PHE A 54 -18.72 -5.70 -2.24
CA PHE A 54 -19.79 -5.69 -3.25
C PHE A 54 -20.99 -4.85 -2.82
N LYS A 55 -21.52 -5.09 -1.62
CA LYS A 55 -22.64 -4.30 -1.09
C LYS A 55 -22.29 -2.81 -0.99
N LEU A 56 -21.05 -2.51 -0.63
CA LEU A 56 -20.57 -1.14 -0.52
C LEU A 56 -20.53 -0.43 -1.86
N GLU A 57 -20.09 -1.10 -2.92
CA GLU A 57 -20.04 -0.53 -4.27
C GLU A 57 -21.45 -0.41 -4.88
N GLU A 58 -22.37 -1.32 -4.59
CA GLU A 58 -23.78 -1.11 -4.95
C GLU A 58 -24.39 0.12 -4.26
N ALA A 59 -24.06 0.33 -2.97
CA ALA A 59 -24.45 1.54 -2.26
C ALA A 59 -23.84 2.79 -2.90
N ARG A 60 -22.54 2.74 -3.25
CA ARG A 60 -21.83 3.81 -3.94
C ARG A 60 -22.56 4.25 -5.20
N ILE A 61 -22.90 3.32 -6.10
CA ILE A 61 -23.60 3.63 -7.35
C ILE A 61 -24.89 4.37 -7.07
N LYS A 62 -25.68 3.93 -6.09
CA LYS A 62 -26.93 4.61 -5.73
C LYS A 62 -26.71 6.02 -5.21
N PHE A 63 -25.67 6.23 -4.41
CA PHE A 63 -25.34 7.57 -3.94
C PHE A 63 -24.77 8.46 -5.05
N ILE A 64 -23.96 7.95 -5.98
CA ILE A 64 -23.51 8.72 -7.16
C ILE A 64 -24.73 9.16 -7.99
N VAL A 65 -25.69 8.26 -8.22
CA VAL A 65 -26.95 8.60 -8.90
C VAL A 65 -27.67 9.74 -8.15
N VAL A 66 -27.86 9.63 -6.83
CA VAL A 66 -28.53 10.68 -6.06
C VAL A 66 -27.72 11.99 -6.01
N GLN A 67 -26.39 11.92 -5.98
CA GLN A 67 -25.50 13.09 -6.02
C GLN A 67 -25.63 13.84 -7.36
N GLU A 68 -25.76 13.12 -8.47
CA GLU A 68 -25.76 13.71 -9.80
C GLU A 68 -27.14 14.19 -10.27
N ILE A 69 -28.20 13.48 -9.90
CA ILE A 69 -29.56 13.75 -10.40
C ILE A 69 -30.59 14.06 -9.31
N GLY A 70 -30.24 13.93 -8.03
CA GLY A 70 -31.13 14.20 -6.91
C GLY A 70 -31.36 15.68 -6.63
N SER A 71 -32.36 15.99 -5.81
CA SER A 71 -32.58 17.35 -5.26
C SER A 71 -31.38 17.83 -4.42
N PRO A 72 -31.10 19.16 -4.30
CA PRO A 72 -29.90 19.67 -3.63
C PRO A 72 -29.64 19.12 -2.21
N ASP A 73 -30.68 18.96 -1.39
CA ASP A 73 -30.55 18.37 -0.05
C ASP A 73 -30.13 16.90 -0.10
N LYS A 74 -30.65 16.15 -1.08
CA LYS A 74 -30.30 14.75 -1.31
C LYS A 74 -28.91 14.61 -1.96
N GLN A 75 -28.47 15.57 -2.77
CA GLN A 75 -27.09 15.62 -3.29
C GLN A 75 -26.08 15.81 -2.16
N LYS A 76 -26.37 16.72 -1.22
CA LYS A 76 -25.56 16.89 -0.01
C LYS A 76 -25.54 15.62 0.82
N ALA A 77 -26.72 15.02 1.04
CA ALA A 77 -26.84 13.76 1.75
C ALA A 77 -25.97 12.69 1.08
N ALA A 78 -26.11 12.47 -0.22
CA ALA A 78 -25.34 11.52 -1.00
C ALA A 78 -23.83 11.78 -0.94
N THR A 79 -23.40 13.05 -0.96
CA THR A 79 -21.98 13.43 -0.78
C THR A 79 -21.44 12.94 0.56
N ASP A 80 -22.19 13.11 1.64
CA ASP A 80 -21.79 12.60 2.96
C ASP A 80 -21.76 11.05 2.99
N ARG A 81 -22.69 10.38 2.30
CA ARG A 81 -22.69 8.91 2.20
C ARG A 81 -21.52 8.41 1.36
N LEU A 82 -21.17 9.08 0.27
CA LEU A 82 -19.99 8.74 -0.54
C LEU A 82 -18.68 8.91 0.25
N ARG A 83 -18.61 9.88 1.15
CA ARG A 83 -17.51 9.96 2.13
C ARG A 83 -17.46 8.71 3.00
N ALA A 84 -18.60 8.26 3.54
CA ALA A 84 -18.68 7.03 4.33
C ALA A 84 -18.35 5.77 3.52
N VAL A 85 -18.77 5.70 2.25
CA VAL A 85 -18.42 4.62 1.32
C VAL A 85 -16.91 4.56 1.12
N ASN A 86 -16.27 5.69 0.78
CA ASN A 86 -14.81 5.74 0.58
C ASN A 86 -14.05 5.26 1.82
N GLN A 87 -14.50 5.66 3.01
CA GLN A 87 -13.89 5.25 4.27
C GLN A 87 -14.04 3.76 4.54
N LEU A 88 -15.25 3.20 4.37
CA LEU A 88 -15.48 1.77 4.57
C LEU A 88 -14.73 0.93 3.53
N GLY A 89 -14.60 1.42 2.29
CA GLY A 89 -13.87 0.74 1.23
C GLY A 89 -12.39 0.57 1.59
N LYS A 90 -11.78 1.60 2.18
CA LYS A 90 -10.41 1.51 2.71
C LYS A 90 -10.31 0.46 3.81
N LEU A 91 -11.25 0.43 4.76
CA LEU A 91 -11.23 -0.54 5.86
C LEU A 91 -11.40 -1.99 5.38
N ILE A 92 -12.27 -2.22 4.39
CA ILE A 92 -12.44 -3.53 3.75
C ILE A 92 -11.13 -3.95 3.08
N HIS A 93 -10.48 -3.04 2.36
CA HIS A 93 -9.18 -3.30 1.75
C HIS A 93 -8.12 -3.67 2.80
N ASP A 94 -7.96 -2.84 3.84
CA ASP A 94 -6.99 -3.04 4.92
C ASP A 94 -7.25 -4.38 5.65
N GLY A 95 -8.51 -4.74 5.88
CA GLY A 95 -8.92 -6.02 6.47
C GLY A 95 -8.55 -7.23 5.60
N LYS A 96 -8.77 -7.14 4.27
CA LYS A 96 -8.36 -8.19 3.32
C LYS A 96 -6.85 -8.40 3.33
N VAL A 97 -6.08 -7.31 3.33
CA VAL A 97 -4.62 -7.34 3.36
C VAL A 97 -4.10 -7.95 4.67
N ALA A 98 -4.75 -7.64 5.80
CA ALA A 98 -4.39 -8.19 7.10
C ALA A 98 -4.55 -9.73 7.17
N ILE A 99 -5.62 -10.29 6.59
CA ILE A 99 -5.84 -11.75 6.58
C ILE A 99 -4.96 -12.45 5.55
N SER A 100 -4.85 -11.92 4.33
CA SER A 100 -4.06 -12.55 3.27
C SER A 100 -2.56 -12.53 3.55
N GLY A 101 -2.11 -11.70 4.50
CA GLY A 101 -0.77 -11.71 5.09
C GLY A 101 -0.55 -12.72 6.22
N ALA A 102 -1.61 -13.33 6.77
CA ALA A 102 -1.53 -14.42 7.73
C ALA A 102 -1.52 -15.76 6.99
N ALA A 103 -0.45 -16.54 7.13
CA ALA A 103 -0.38 -17.88 6.54
C ALA A 103 -1.55 -18.74 7.04
N ALA A 104 -2.36 -19.26 6.11
CA ALA A 104 -3.46 -20.17 6.41
C ALA A 104 -2.91 -21.51 6.94
N ASP A 105 -3.12 -21.77 8.22
CA ASP A 105 -2.83 -23.06 8.84
C ASP A 105 -3.97 -24.02 8.46
N SER A 106 -3.78 -24.81 7.40
CA SER A 106 -4.71 -25.88 7.00
C SER A 106 -4.24 -27.22 7.57
N ARG A 107 -4.74 -27.56 8.77
CA ARG A 107 -4.71 -28.95 9.26
C ARG A 107 -6.11 -29.42 9.63
N PRO A 108 -6.53 -30.62 9.19
CA PRO A 108 -7.82 -31.18 9.58
C PRO A 108 -7.79 -31.59 11.05
N LYS A 109 -8.88 -31.28 11.76
CA LYS A 109 -9.08 -31.60 13.18
C LYS A 109 -9.23 -33.12 13.36
N ALA A 110 -8.31 -33.75 14.09
CA ALA A 110 -8.45 -35.15 14.53
C ALA A 110 -9.35 -35.22 15.79
N PRO A 111 -10.06 -36.35 16.02
CA PRO A 111 -11.05 -36.46 17.11
C PRO A 111 -10.40 -36.72 18.47
N ASP A 112 -11.15 -36.29 19.50
CA ASP A 112 -10.76 -36.17 20.90
C ASP A 112 -10.19 -37.45 21.55
N SER A 113 -9.15 -37.26 22.36
CA SER A 113 -8.78 -38.19 23.43
C SER A 113 -8.86 -37.43 24.77
N PRO A 114 -9.36 -38.06 25.86
CA PRO A 114 -9.66 -37.33 27.09
C PRO A 114 -8.39 -37.01 27.89
N PRO A 115 -8.31 -35.84 28.57
CA PRO A 115 -7.11 -35.42 29.26
C PRO A 115 -6.95 -36.12 30.63
N PRO A 116 -5.71 -36.37 31.11
CA PRO A 116 -5.49 -36.75 32.50
C PRO A 116 -5.55 -35.52 33.43
N ALA A 117 -5.99 -35.74 34.67
CA ALA A 117 -6.28 -34.72 35.66
C ALA A 117 -5.05 -33.91 36.14
N PRO A 118 -5.20 -32.62 36.51
CA PRO A 118 -4.10 -31.73 36.87
C PRO A 118 -3.79 -31.71 38.39
N PRO A 119 -2.54 -31.44 38.81
CA PRO A 119 -2.26 -30.90 40.14
C PRO A 119 -2.46 -29.37 40.15
N LYS A 120 -2.95 -28.89 41.29
CA LYS A 120 -3.38 -27.51 41.57
C LYS A 120 -2.20 -26.57 41.83
N ASP A 121 -2.33 -25.34 41.32
CA ASP A 121 -1.65 -24.13 41.79
C ASP A 121 -2.61 -22.92 41.68
N PRO A 122 -2.34 -21.78 42.36
CA PRO A 122 -3.34 -20.94 43.00
C PRO A 122 -4.07 -19.93 42.08
N ALA A 123 -5.16 -19.39 42.63
CA ALA A 123 -6.20 -18.62 41.96
C ALA A 123 -5.71 -17.44 41.08
N PRO A 124 -6.33 -17.21 39.91
CA PRO A 124 -5.98 -16.09 39.03
C PRO A 124 -6.55 -14.76 39.53
N GLU A 125 -5.70 -13.74 39.52
CA GLU A 125 -6.07 -12.33 39.57
C GLU A 125 -7.00 -12.02 38.39
N ALA A 126 -8.14 -11.37 38.68
CA ALA A 126 -9.17 -11.08 37.70
C ALA A 126 -8.62 -10.19 36.58
N ALA A 127 -8.64 -10.70 35.35
CA ALA A 127 -8.34 -9.94 34.15
C ALA A 127 -9.30 -8.74 34.04
N ALA A 128 -8.74 -7.55 33.83
CA ALA A 128 -9.51 -6.36 33.49
C ALA A 128 -10.40 -6.62 32.26
N PRO A 129 -11.62 -6.05 32.20
CA PRO A 129 -12.52 -6.25 31.07
C PRO A 129 -11.87 -5.77 29.77
N PRO A 130 -12.19 -6.41 28.62
CA PRO A 130 -11.63 -6.04 27.34
C PRO A 130 -11.99 -4.58 27.03
N LYS A 131 -10.98 -3.78 26.64
CA LYS A 131 -11.20 -2.43 26.14
C LYS A 131 -12.19 -2.48 24.97
N PRO A 132 -13.19 -1.59 24.90
CA PRO A 132 -14.13 -1.57 23.78
C PRO A 132 -13.39 -1.41 22.45
N ALA A 133 -13.85 -2.12 21.42
CA ALA A 133 -13.37 -1.97 20.07
C ALA A 133 -13.61 -0.53 19.57
N VAL A 134 -12.64 0.01 18.84
CA VAL A 134 -12.72 1.33 18.19
C VAL A 134 -13.83 1.27 17.13
N ASP A 135 -14.88 2.04 17.34
CA ASP A 135 -15.98 2.25 16.41
C ASP A 135 -15.54 3.26 15.34
N VAL A 136 -15.44 2.81 14.09
CA VAL A 136 -15.01 3.60 12.94
C VAL A 136 -16.03 4.66 12.49
N THR A 137 -17.21 4.73 13.13
CA THR A 137 -18.15 5.85 13.03
C THR A 137 -18.01 6.87 14.16
N ARG A 138 -17.08 6.66 15.11
CA ARG A 138 -16.81 7.55 16.26
C ARG A 138 -15.44 8.22 16.17
N ARG A 139 -15.15 8.89 15.06
CA ARG A 139 -14.05 9.87 15.06
C ARG A 139 -14.44 11.03 15.98
N LEU A 140 -13.49 11.55 16.75
CA LEU A 140 -13.72 12.68 17.62
C LEU A 140 -13.95 13.94 16.78
N PRO A 141 -14.85 14.85 17.18
CA PRO A 141 -14.90 16.16 16.54
C PRO A 141 -13.55 16.86 16.75
N VAL A 142 -13.19 17.74 15.80
CA VAL A 142 -12.05 18.65 16.00
C VAL A 142 -12.28 19.45 17.28
N PRO A 143 -11.32 19.48 18.22
CA PRO A 143 -11.45 20.24 19.47
C PRO A 143 -11.78 21.71 19.23
N ASP A 144 -12.48 22.37 20.16
CA ASP A 144 -12.79 23.79 20.03
C ASP A 144 -11.53 24.69 20.06
N GLU A 145 -11.56 25.81 19.32
CA GLU A 145 -10.39 26.68 19.16
C GLU A 145 -9.75 27.18 20.47
N PRO A 146 -10.50 27.57 21.51
CA PRO A 146 -9.90 27.98 22.78
C PRO A 146 -9.01 26.90 23.39
N LYS A 147 -9.50 25.65 23.47
CA LYS A 147 -8.70 24.51 23.97
C LYS A 147 -7.49 24.22 23.11
N GLN A 148 -7.62 24.34 21.78
CA GLN A 148 -6.46 24.21 20.89
C GLN A 148 -5.37 25.23 21.20
N ARG A 149 -5.74 26.50 21.44
CA ARG A 149 -4.76 27.57 21.74
C ARG A 149 -4.04 27.34 23.07
N GLU A 150 -4.75 26.85 24.08
CA GLU A 150 -4.15 26.50 25.38
C GLU A 150 -3.14 25.34 25.24
N ALA A 151 -3.54 24.26 24.56
CA ALA A 151 -2.64 23.14 24.29
C ALA A 151 -1.46 23.54 23.41
N GLU A 152 -1.67 24.38 22.39
CA GLU A 152 -0.61 24.91 21.53
C GLU A 152 0.41 25.72 22.32
N LYS A 153 -0.04 26.58 23.24
CA LYS A 153 0.86 27.35 24.11
C LYS A 153 1.73 26.41 24.95
N LEU A 154 1.13 25.40 25.57
CA LEU A 154 1.85 24.42 26.37
C LEU A 154 2.87 23.63 25.52
N ILE A 155 2.47 23.14 24.35
CA ILE A 155 3.34 22.41 23.42
C ILE A 155 4.53 23.27 22.98
N LYS A 156 4.30 24.54 22.63
CA LYS A 156 5.37 25.47 22.22
C LYS A 156 6.29 25.85 23.37
N GLU A 157 5.78 25.88 24.60
CA GLU A 157 6.59 26.10 25.81
C GLU A 157 7.47 24.88 26.11
N LEU A 158 6.89 23.67 26.10
CA LEU A 158 7.59 22.41 26.35
C LEU A 158 8.69 22.13 25.32
N PHE A 159 8.44 22.46 24.05
CA PHE A 159 9.35 22.17 22.94
C PHE A 159 10.00 23.43 22.35
N LYS A 160 10.19 24.46 23.18
CA LYS A 160 10.71 25.78 22.77
C LYS A 160 12.01 25.70 21.97
N ASP A 161 12.91 24.80 22.35
CA ASP A 161 14.19 24.60 21.64
C ASP A 161 13.95 24.14 20.19
N GLN A 162 13.12 23.12 19.99
CA GLN A 162 12.79 22.59 18.66
C GLN A 162 12.07 23.65 17.80
N TYR A 163 11.15 24.42 18.38
CA TYR A 163 10.44 25.49 17.68
C TYR A 163 11.32 26.69 17.31
N SER A 164 12.38 26.97 18.09
CA SER A 164 13.30 28.09 17.84
C SER A 164 14.08 27.95 16.54
N ARG A 165 14.28 26.71 16.07
CA ARG A 165 15.04 26.37 14.87
C ARG A 165 14.16 26.49 13.62
N ARG A 166 14.67 27.11 12.54
CA ARG A 166 13.84 27.59 11.42
C ARG A 166 14.29 27.16 10.03
N THR A 167 15.42 26.45 9.89
CA THR A 167 15.80 25.97 8.56
C THR A 167 14.81 24.91 8.06
N PRO A 168 14.69 24.67 6.74
CA PRO A 168 13.84 23.58 6.24
C PRO A 168 14.13 22.23 6.89
N GLN A 169 15.41 21.93 7.14
CA GLN A 169 15.82 20.71 7.83
C GLN A 169 15.38 20.67 9.30
N ASP A 170 15.43 21.82 9.99
CA ASP A 170 14.92 21.90 11.37
C ASP A 170 13.41 21.71 11.41
N ARG A 171 12.68 22.26 10.43
CA ARG A 171 11.24 22.09 10.32
C ARG A 171 10.84 20.64 10.02
N ARG A 172 11.60 19.93 9.18
CA ARG A 172 11.48 18.47 9.00
C ARG A 172 11.67 17.70 10.31
N ALA A 173 12.71 18.05 11.06
CA ALA A 173 13.00 17.41 12.34
C ALA A 173 11.90 17.68 13.37
N LEU A 174 11.39 18.92 13.43
CA LEU A 174 10.27 19.30 14.29
C LEU A 174 8.99 18.52 13.92
N ALA A 175 8.67 18.38 12.63
CA ALA A 175 7.50 17.63 12.18
C ALA A 175 7.52 16.18 12.67
N ARG A 176 8.65 15.47 12.48
CA ARG A 176 8.83 14.09 12.94
C ARG A 176 8.78 13.98 14.46
N PHE A 177 9.41 14.92 15.16
CA PHE A 177 9.37 14.97 16.62
C PHE A 177 7.94 15.11 17.14
N LEU A 178 7.15 16.02 16.57
CA LEU A 178 5.75 16.24 16.96
C LEU A 178 4.86 15.02 16.65
N LEU A 179 5.11 14.32 15.53
CA LEU A 179 4.45 13.04 15.22
C LEU A 179 4.74 11.98 16.29
N GLU A 180 6.00 11.86 16.74
CA GLU A 180 6.40 10.94 17.80
C GLU A 180 5.74 11.28 19.15
N GLN A 181 5.63 12.58 19.48
CA GLN A 181 4.90 13.00 20.68
C GLN A 181 3.40 12.68 20.57
N GLY A 182 2.79 12.90 19.40
CA GLY A 182 1.39 12.57 19.15
C GLY A 182 1.13 11.07 19.36
N ALA A 183 2.00 10.20 18.85
CA ALA A 183 1.87 8.75 19.07
C ALA A 183 1.89 8.33 20.56
N ARG A 184 2.45 9.16 21.44
CA ARG A 184 2.53 8.94 22.90
C ARG A 184 1.41 9.62 23.70
N SER A 185 0.63 10.50 23.09
CA SER A 185 -0.34 11.38 23.78
C SER A 185 -1.79 10.98 23.45
N LYS A 186 -2.07 9.68 23.34
CA LYS A 186 -3.38 9.16 22.89
C LYS A 186 -4.51 9.38 23.90
N ASP A 187 -4.16 9.64 25.15
CA ASP A 187 -5.05 9.92 26.27
C ASP A 187 -5.44 11.41 26.39
N ASP A 188 -4.81 12.30 25.64
CA ASP A 188 -5.17 13.71 25.52
C ASP A 188 -5.57 14.06 24.08
N PRO A 189 -6.87 13.97 23.72
CA PRO A 189 -7.34 14.29 22.38
C PRO A 189 -7.08 15.74 21.94
N VAL A 190 -7.04 16.70 22.86
CA VAL A 190 -6.79 18.11 22.50
C VAL A 190 -5.32 18.29 22.15
N GLY A 191 -4.42 17.83 23.01
CA GLY A 191 -2.99 17.84 22.75
C GLY A 191 -2.64 17.05 21.49
N LEU A 192 -3.25 15.88 21.30
CA LEU A 192 -3.04 15.03 20.13
C LEU A 192 -3.39 15.74 18.82
N TRP A 193 -4.56 16.39 18.76
CA TRP A 193 -4.96 17.18 17.59
C TRP A 193 -3.94 18.28 17.28
N VAL A 194 -3.54 19.05 18.30
CA VAL A 194 -2.59 20.16 18.12
C VAL A 194 -1.22 19.65 17.71
N LEU A 195 -0.73 18.53 18.25
CA LEU A 195 0.53 17.91 17.85
C LEU A 195 0.52 17.52 16.36
N TYR A 196 -0.55 16.90 15.86
CA TYR A 196 -0.65 16.55 14.44
C TYR A 196 -0.80 17.79 13.54
N ARG A 197 -1.55 18.80 13.97
CA ARG A 197 -1.67 20.07 13.24
C ARG A 197 -0.33 20.80 13.14
N GLU A 198 0.39 20.94 14.26
CA GLU A 198 1.70 21.58 14.28
C GLU A 198 2.76 20.75 13.54
N ALA A 199 2.67 19.42 13.56
CA ALA A 199 3.52 18.55 12.76
C ALA A 199 3.29 18.77 11.26
N LEU A 200 2.03 18.90 10.84
CA LEU A 200 1.67 19.24 9.46
C LEU A 200 2.22 20.61 9.06
N ASP A 201 2.06 21.64 9.90
CA ASP A 201 2.58 22.98 9.61
C ASP A 201 4.11 23.00 9.50
N ALA A 202 4.80 22.27 10.39
CA ALA A 202 6.24 22.11 10.33
C ALA A 202 6.67 21.33 9.07
N ALA A 203 5.95 20.29 8.69
CA ALA A 203 6.20 19.52 7.47
C ALA A 203 6.04 20.39 6.21
N ILE A 204 4.99 21.22 6.15
CA ILE A 204 4.78 22.17 5.05
C ILE A 204 5.93 23.17 4.97
N GLN A 205 6.35 23.75 6.09
CA GLN A 205 7.48 24.69 6.14
C GLN A 205 8.82 24.02 5.77
N GLY A 206 8.97 22.74 6.08
CA GLY A 206 10.15 21.95 5.74
C GLY A 206 10.13 21.36 4.32
N GLY A 207 9.01 21.42 3.61
CA GLY A 207 8.82 20.75 2.33
C GLY A 207 8.79 19.21 2.43
N ASP A 208 8.34 18.66 3.55
CA ASP A 208 8.33 17.22 3.84
C ASP A 208 6.95 16.62 3.53
N SER A 209 6.76 16.17 2.29
CA SER A 209 5.48 15.59 1.85
C SER A 209 5.09 14.35 2.66
N ASP A 210 6.06 13.50 3.00
CA ASP A 210 5.82 12.25 3.73
C ASP A 210 5.38 12.52 5.17
N ALA A 211 6.06 13.44 5.87
CA ALA A 211 5.65 13.83 7.22
C ALA A 211 4.28 14.54 7.22
N ALA A 212 3.98 15.36 6.21
CA ALA A 212 2.68 16.01 6.08
C ALA A 212 1.55 14.98 5.89
N VAL A 213 1.73 14.02 4.97
CA VAL A 213 0.77 12.94 4.74
C VAL A 213 0.59 12.09 6.01
N THR A 214 1.69 11.76 6.69
CA THR A 214 1.67 10.98 7.94
C THR A 214 0.88 11.70 9.04
N ALA A 215 1.08 13.00 9.21
CA ALA A 215 0.34 13.81 10.19
C ALA A 215 -1.15 13.83 9.88
N ILE A 216 -1.51 13.98 8.60
CA ILE A 216 -2.91 14.00 8.16
C ILE A 216 -3.56 12.63 8.32
N ASP A 217 -2.87 11.54 7.98
CA ASP A 217 -3.41 10.19 8.16
C ASP A 217 -3.59 9.86 9.65
N ALA A 218 -2.65 10.26 10.50
CA ALA A 218 -2.77 10.10 11.95
C ALA A 218 -3.92 10.93 12.54
N ALA A 219 -4.09 12.18 12.08
CA ALA A 219 -5.22 13.01 12.46
C ALA A 219 -6.55 12.42 11.97
N ALA A 220 -6.65 12.02 10.70
CA ALA A 220 -7.86 11.44 10.13
C ALA A 220 -8.21 10.08 10.74
N ALA A 221 -7.27 9.36 11.34
CA ALA A 221 -7.56 8.13 12.08
C ALA A 221 -8.34 8.39 13.39
N VAL A 222 -8.23 9.59 13.96
CA VAL A 222 -8.79 9.91 15.29
C VAL A 222 -9.90 10.96 15.20
N PHE A 223 -9.77 11.95 14.31
CA PHE A 223 -10.63 13.13 14.23
C PHE A 223 -11.47 13.15 12.95
N ASP A 224 -12.66 13.72 13.04
CA ASP A 224 -13.57 13.89 11.90
C ASP A 224 -13.08 15.03 10.99
N VAL A 225 -12.20 14.68 10.05
CA VAL A 225 -11.59 15.59 9.08
C VAL A 225 -11.58 14.99 7.67
N ASP A 226 -11.58 15.88 6.67
CA ASP A 226 -11.37 15.51 5.27
C ASP A 226 -9.88 15.35 4.98
N GLY A 227 -9.37 14.15 5.19
CA GLY A 227 -7.96 13.82 4.98
C GLY A 227 -7.48 14.03 3.54
N LEU A 228 -8.32 13.78 2.53
CA LEU A 228 -7.92 13.98 1.12
C LEU A 228 -7.77 15.46 0.82
N LEU A 229 -8.74 16.28 1.22
CA LEU A 229 -8.66 17.74 1.07
C LEU A 229 -7.43 18.32 1.78
N MET A 230 -7.16 17.85 3.01
CA MET A 230 -5.97 18.27 3.77
C MET A 230 -4.68 17.87 3.04
N LYS A 231 -4.57 16.64 2.52
CA LYS A 231 -3.37 16.19 1.78
C LYS A 231 -3.17 16.99 0.50
N THR A 232 -4.23 17.23 -0.27
CA THR A 232 -4.17 18.06 -1.49
C THR A 232 -3.69 19.46 -1.17
N SER A 233 -4.21 20.06 -0.10
CA SER A 233 -3.82 21.40 0.36
C SER A 233 -2.35 21.44 0.78
N ALA A 234 -1.92 20.45 1.57
CA ALA A 234 -0.55 20.36 2.09
C ALA A 234 0.48 20.16 0.97
N ILE A 235 0.27 19.18 0.08
CA ILE A 235 1.20 18.91 -1.05
C ILE A 235 1.23 20.11 -2.01
N THR A 236 0.09 20.76 -2.25
CA THR A 236 0.06 22.00 -3.06
C THR A 236 0.87 23.12 -2.40
N ALA A 237 0.77 23.28 -1.07
CA ALA A 237 1.52 24.29 -0.33
C ALA A 237 3.02 24.01 -0.32
N ILE A 238 3.42 22.76 -0.04
CA ILE A 238 4.81 22.28 -0.14
C ILE A 238 5.35 22.58 -1.53
N GLY A 239 4.59 22.20 -2.56
CA GLY A 239 4.96 22.38 -3.95
C GLY A 239 5.24 23.82 -4.40
N LYS A 240 4.67 24.81 -3.69
CA LYS A 240 4.90 26.24 -3.93
C LYS A 240 6.16 26.77 -3.24
N THR A 241 6.63 26.10 -2.20
CA THR A 241 7.73 26.57 -1.34
C THR A 241 9.06 25.89 -1.66
N VAL A 242 9.04 24.63 -2.09
CA VAL A 242 10.24 23.86 -2.44
C VAL A 242 10.96 24.43 -3.67
N LYS A 243 12.30 24.39 -3.63
CA LYS A 243 13.15 25.02 -4.67
C LYS A 243 14.22 24.09 -5.25
N THR A 244 14.72 23.14 -4.48
CA THR A 244 15.77 22.21 -4.92
C THR A 244 15.21 21.11 -5.80
N ALA A 245 16.02 20.54 -6.70
CA ALA A 245 15.59 19.43 -7.55
C ALA A 245 15.07 18.23 -6.74
N ASP A 246 15.76 17.84 -5.67
CA ASP A 246 15.34 16.71 -4.81
C ASP A 246 13.95 16.94 -4.18
N ASP A 247 13.73 18.11 -3.58
CA ASP A 247 12.43 18.46 -2.98
C ASP A 247 11.30 18.60 -4.02
N LEU A 248 11.62 19.11 -5.22
CA LEU A 248 10.67 19.17 -6.34
C LEU A 248 10.28 17.76 -6.80
N SER A 249 11.25 16.84 -6.88
CA SER A 249 11.00 15.44 -7.19
C SER A 249 10.11 14.78 -6.13
N ALA A 250 10.46 14.93 -4.85
CA ALA A 250 9.68 14.37 -3.73
C ALA A 250 8.24 14.90 -3.70
N SER A 251 8.05 16.21 -3.92
CA SER A 251 6.72 16.83 -4.04
C SER A 251 5.92 16.25 -5.22
N ALA A 252 6.53 16.13 -6.40
CA ALA A 252 5.87 15.59 -7.58
C ALA A 252 5.53 14.10 -7.43
N GLU A 253 6.36 13.31 -6.76
CA GLU A 253 6.07 11.91 -6.45
C GLU A 253 4.93 11.76 -5.43
N ALA A 254 4.89 12.59 -4.40
CA ALA A 254 3.77 12.62 -3.47
C ALA A 254 2.46 13.01 -4.18
N ALA A 255 2.51 13.97 -5.11
CA ALA A 255 1.38 14.35 -5.94
C ALA A 255 0.89 13.23 -6.86
N LEU A 256 1.80 12.43 -7.45
CA LEU A 256 1.45 11.24 -8.23
C LEU A 256 0.66 10.23 -7.40
N LYS A 257 1.14 9.91 -6.19
CA LYS A 257 0.48 8.96 -5.27
C LYS A 257 -0.90 9.48 -4.86
N LEU A 258 -1.00 10.73 -4.43
CA LEU A 258 -2.28 11.32 -4.01
C LEU A 258 -3.29 11.41 -5.16
N ALA A 259 -2.85 11.63 -6.40
CA ALA A 259 -3.76 11.67 -7.54
C ALA A 259 -4.51 10.33 -7.76
N GLU A 260 -3.93 9.19 -7.37
CA GLU A 260 -4.61 7.89 -7.41
C GLU A 260 -5.79 7.86 -6.44
N ASP A 261 -5.55 8.25 -5.18
CA ASP A 261 -6.58 8.32 -4.15
C ASP A 261 -7.70 9.29 -4.54
N LEU A 262 -7.35 10.44 -5.14
CA LEU A 262 -8.32 11.44 -5.62
C LEU A 262 -9.18 10.89 -6.77
N VAL A 263 -8.61 10.14 -7.71
CA VAL A 263 -9.37 9.47 -8.79
C VAL A 263 -10.33 8.42 -8.24
N LEU A 264 -9.89 7.62 -7.26
CA LEU A 264 -10.76 6.65 -6.60
C LEU A 264 -11.93 7.33 -5.87
N ALA A 265 -11.67 8.50 -5.28
CA ALA A 265 -12.66 9.30 -4.56
C ALA A 265 -13.50 10.25 -5.45
N ASP A 266 -13.45 10.10 -6.78
CA ASP A 266 -14.18 10.96 -7.75
C ASP A 266 -13.77 12.44 -7.74
N GLN A 267 -12.62 12.78 -7.13
CA GLN A 267 -12.08 14.14 -7.06
C GLN A 267 -11.18 14.46 -8.26
N TYR A 268 -11.71 14.29 -9.48
CA TYR A 268 -10.95 14.42 -10.72
C TYR A 268 -10.39 15.83 -10.94
N GLU A 269 -11.14 16.88 -10.60
CA GLU A 269 -10.68 18.26 -10.69
C GLU A 269 -9.50 18.55 -9.75
N ALA A 270 -9.49 17.95 -8.56
CA ALA A 270 -8.39 18.09 -7.61
C ALA A 270 -7.14 17.35 -8.13
N ALA A 271 -7.31 16.13 -8.63
CA ALA A 271 -6.23 15.33 -9.22
C ALA A 271 -5.57 16.05 -10.42
N ASP A 272 -6.38 16.58 -11.34
CA ASP A 272 -5.93 17.30 -12.53
C ASP A 272 -5.10 18.56 -12.18
N ARG A 273 -5.59 19.37 -11.24
CA ARG A 273 -4.87 20.56 -10.75
C ARG A 273 -3.57 20.18 -10.05
N LEU A 274 -3.59 19.15 -9.22
CA LEU A 274 -2.43 18.67 -8.48
C LEU A 274 -1.34 18.17 -9.43
N LEU A 275 -1.70 17.36 -10.43
CA LEU A 275 -0.77 16.83 -11.43
C LEU A 275 -0.26 17.90 -12.39
N THR A 276 -1.08 18.89 -12.73
CA THR A 276 -0.63 20.06 -13.50
C THR A 276 0.51 20.78 -12.78
N ALA A 277 0.38 20.99 -11.47
CA ALA A 277 1.45 21.58 -10.65
C ALA A 277 2.68 20.66 -10.57
N ALA A 278 2.47 19.36 -10.32
CA ALA A 278 3.54 18.35 -10.27
C ALA A 278 4.33 18.27 -11.58
N LEU A 279 3.68 18.46 -12.74
CA LEU A 279 4.35 18.44 -14.04
C LEU A 279 5.30 19.63 -14.22
N GLN A 280 4.93 20.80 -13.71
CA GLN A 280 5.81 21.98 -13.73
C GLN A 280 7.00 21.80 -12.79
N GLN A 281 6.81 21.08 -11.67
CA GLN A 281 7.90 20.73 -10.76
C GLN A 281 8.85 19.73 -11.41
N ALA A 282 8.33 18.63 -11.95
CA ALA A 282 9.11 17.56 -12.58
C ALA A 282 10.00 18.09 -13.72
N LYS A 283 9.48 19.01 -14.55
CA LYS A 283 10.25 19.68 -15.63
C LYS A 283 11.46 20.48 -15.15
N ARG A 284 11.51 20.85 -13.87
CA ARG A 284 12.62 21.58 -13.25
C ARG A 284 13.61 20.65 -12.53
N THR A 285 13.46 19.34 -12.71
CA THR A 285 14.35 18.31 -12.18
C THR A 285 15.12 17.65 -13.33
N PRO A 286 16.29 17.03 -13.08
CA PRO A 286 17.00 16.26 -14.11
C PRO A 286 16.32 14.90 -14.40
N ASP A 287 15.25 14.53 -13.69
CA ASP A 287 14.57 13.25 -13.83
C ASP A 287 13.52 13.29 -14.97
N ALA A 288 13.97 12.90 -16.17
CA ALA A 288 13.12 12.76 -17.34
C ALA A 288 12.05 11.66 -17.16
N SER A 289 12.33 10.61 -16.36
CA SER A 289 11.38 9.54 -16.08
C SER A 289 10.22 10.05 -15.24
N LEU A 290 10.50 10.84 -14.20
CA LEU A 290 9.47 11.50 -13.40
C LEU A 290 8.60 12.42 -14.26
N THR A 291 9.20 13.23 -15.12
CA THR A 291 8.44 14.09 -16.05
C THR A 291 7.51 13.27 -16.95
N ALA A 292 8.00 12.15 -17.51
CA ALA A 292 7.20 11.26 -18.35
C ALA A 292 6.05 10.62 -17.55
N ARG A 293 6.32 10.11 -16.34
CA ARG A 293 5.31 9.51 -15.45
C ARG A 293 4.20 10.49 -15.09
N VAL A 294 4.55 11.72 -14.68
CA VAL A 294 3.55 12.76 -14.38
C VAL A 294 2.75 13.13 -15.62
N ALA A 295 3.39 13.24 -16.78
CA ALA A 295 2.70 13.57 -18.04
C ALA A 295 1.72 12.48 -18.47
N VAL A 296 2.10 11.20 -18.35
CA VAL A 296 1.21 10.06 -18.61
C VAL A 296 0.03 10.09 -17.65
N ARG A 297 0.29 10.19 -16.34
CA ARG A 297 -0.78 10.23 -15.33
C ARG A 297 -1.71 11.43 -15.51
N SER A 298 -1.20 12.59 -15.92
CA SER A 298 -2.02 13.77 -16.23
C SER A 298 -3.02 13.48 -17.37
N LYS A 299 -2.58 12.76 -18.42
CA LYS A 299 -3.47 12.35 -19.51
C LYS A 299 -4.51 11.33 -19.06
N GLU A 300 -4.12 10.38 -18.23
CA GLU A 300 -5.03 9.37 -17.66
C GLU A 300 -6.12 10.03 -16.80
N VAL A 301 -5.76 10.99 -15.94
CA VAL A 301 -6.72 11.73 -15.11
C VAL A 301 -7.64 12.61 -15.96
N ALA A 302 -7.12 13.26 -17.00
CA ALA A 302 -7.94 14.06 -17.91
C ALA A 302 -8.97 13.19 -18.67
N GLU A 303 -8.59 12.00 -19.12
CA GLU A 303 -9.51 11.04 -19.73
C GLU A 303 -10.54 10.51 -18.72
N ALA A 304 -10.09 10.13 -17.52
CA ALA A 304 -10.96 9.67 -16.46
C ALA A 304 -12.01 10.72 -16.05
N LYS A 305 -11.60 11.99 -15.97
CA LYS A 305 -12.48 13.13 -15.73
C LYS A 305 -13.54 13.27 -16.81
N SER A 306 -13.14 13.14 -18.09
CA SER A 306 -14.09 13.20 -19.21
C SER A 306 -15.10 12.06 -19.15
N LEU A 307 -14.67 10.85 -18.78
CA LEU A 307 -15.55 9.69 -18.63
C LEU A 307 -16.52 9.87 -17.46
N TYR A 308 -16.04 10.38 -16.31
CA TYR A 308 -16.90 10.70 -15.16
C TYR A 308 -17.95 11.75 -15.50
N GLN A 309 -17.58 12.82 -16.19
CA GLN A 309 -18.54 13.86 -16.61
C GLN A 309 -19.61 13.31 -17.57
N ALA A 310 -19.29 12.31 -18.39
CA ALA A 310 -20.24 11.64 -19.26
C ALA A 310 -21.14 10.64 -18.51
N GLU A 311 -20.71 10.16 -17.33
CA GLU A 311 -21.39 9.12 -16.55
C GLU A 311 -22.83 9.52 -16.17
N LYS A 312 -23.07 10.81 -15.89
CA LYS A 312 -24.43 11.30 -15.60
C LYS A 312 -25.46 10.92 -16.67
N GLY A 313 -25.11 11.08 -17.95
CA GLY A 313 -25.99 10.70 -19.06
C GLY A 313 -26.17 9.18 -19.18
N VAL A 314 -25.11 8.42 -18.90
CA VAL A 314 -25.12 6.95 -18.87
C VAL A 314 -26.04 6.45 -17.75
N LEU A 315 -25.91 6.99 -16.54
CA LEU A 315 -26.74 6.64 -15.39
C LEU A 315 -28.22 6.99 -15.62
N GLN A 316 -28.52 8.16 -16.21
CA GLN A 316 -29.89 8.51 -16.58
C GLN A 316 -30.48 7.53 -17.60
N THR A 317 -29.67 7.06 -18.54
CA THR A 317 -30.10 6.07 -19.54
C THR A 317 -30.35 4.72 -18.88
N LEU A 318 -29.41 4.22 -18.07
CA LEU A 318 -29.56 2.96 -17.33
C LEU A 318 -30.74 2.97 -16.35
N ALA A 319 -31.05 4.12 -15.75
CA ALA A 319 -32.21 4.26 -14.88
C ALA A 319 -33.55 4.09 -15.63
N ARG A 320 -33.60 4.46 -16.92
CA ARG A 320 -34.80 4.33 -17.77
C ARG A 320 -34.83 3.01 -18.52
N THR A 321 -33.67 2.58 -19.01
CA THR A 321 -33.47 1.41 -19.86
C THR A 321 -32.26 0.61 -19.33
N PRO A 322 -32.45 -0.24 -18.31
CA PRO A 322 -31.35 -0.95 -17.66
C PRO A 322 -30.55 -1.89 -18.57
N ASP A 323 -31.15 -2.35 -19.67
CA ASP A 323 -30.51 -3.25 -20.65
C ASP A 323 -30.05 -2.51 -21.92
N ASP A 324 -29.97 -1.18 -21.90
CA ASP A 324 -29.44 -0.41 -23.03
C ASP A 324 -27.97 -0.82 -23.31
N PRO A 325 -27.66 -1.35 -24.51
CA PRO A 325 -26.32 -1.87 -24.77
C PRO A 325 -25.22 -0.80 -24.79
N GLY A 326 -25.55 0.44 -25.18
CA GLY A 326 -24.59 1.54 -25.20
C GLY A 326 -24.25 2.02 -23.80
N ALA A 327 -25.26 2.24 -22.96
CA ALA A 327 -25.09 2.68 -21.59
C ALA A 327 -24.41 1.61 -20.71
N ASN A 328 -24.71 0.33 -20.93
CA ASN A 328 -24.01 -0.77 -20.26
C ASN A 328 -22.53 -0.84 -20.70
N LEU A 329 -22.23 -0.63 -21.99
CA LEU A 329 -20.84 -0.58 -22.45
C LEU A 329 -20.06 0.55 -21.76
N GLU A 330 -20.60 1.76 -21.75
CA GLU A 330 -19.91 2.92 -21.16
C GLU A 330 -19.76 2.80 -19.64
N MET A 331 -20.78 2.31 -18.93
CA MET A 331 -20.67 2.03 -17.49
C MET A 331 -19.63 0.95 -17.19
N GLY A 332 -19.62 -0.15 -17.96
CA GLY A 332 -18.63 -1.22 -17.80
C GLY A 332 -17.20 -0.73 -18.04
N ARG A 333 -16.99 0.10 -19.07
CA ARG A 333 -15.70 0.74 -19.36
C ARG A 333 -15.27 1.68 -18.25
N PHE A 334 -16.18 2.50 -17.72
CA PHE A 334 -15.88 3.40 -16.61
C PHE A 334 -15.42 2.60 -15.37
N LEU A 335 -16.17 1.57 -15.00
CA LEU A 335 -15.84 0.73 -13.85
C LEU A 335 -14.52 -0.02 -14.01
N CYS A 336 -14.26 -0.66 -15.16
CA CYS A 336 -13.01 -1.37 -15.40
C CYS A 336 -11.82 -0.41 -15.58
N TYR A 337 -11.96 0.63 -16.40
CA TYR A 337 -10.82 1.45 -16.84
C TYR A 337 -10.57 2.70 -16.02
N VAL A 338 -11.55 3.20 -15.26
CA VAL A 338 -11.35 4.34 -14.37
C VAL A 338 -11.23 3.87 -12.92
N LYS A 339 -12.14 2.97 -12.50
CA LYS A 339 -12.22 2.53 -11.11
C LYS A 339 -11.43 1.25 -10.81
N GLY A 340 -10.93 0.55 -11.83
CA GLY A 340 -10.28 -0.76 -11.65
C GLY A 340 -11.20 -1.83 -11.06
N SER A 341 -12.52 -1.60 -11.08
CA SER A 341 -13.54 -2.44 -10.45
C SER A 341 -14.06 -3.49 -11.44
N TRP A 342 -13.17 -4.40 -11.82
CA TRP A 342 -13.43 -5.41 -12.86
C TRP A 342 -14.63 -6.28 -12.53
N ASP A 343 -14.77 -6.77 -11.29
CA ASP A 343 -15.89 -7.64 -10.88
C ASP A 343 -17.27 -7.05 -11.20
N LEU A 344 -17.42 -5.73 -11.04
CA LEU A 344 -18.65 -5.00 -11.34
C LEU A 344 -18.72 -4.60 -12.81
N GLY A 345 -17.64 -4.06 -13.35
CA GLY A 345 -17.58 -3.59 -14.74
C GLY A 345 -17.86 -4.71 -15.75
N LEU A 346 -17.37 -5.94 -15.51
CA LEU A 346 -17.63 -7.10 -16.36
C LEU A 346 -19.14 -7.38 -16.51
N ARG A 347 -19.94 -7.20 -15.45
CA ARG A 347 -21.40 -7.43 -15.47
C ARG A 347 -22.12 -6.46 -16.39
N PHE A 348 -21.62 -5.23 -16.50
CA PHE A 348 -22.08 -4.25 -17.46
C PHE A 348 -21.55 -4.56 -18.87
N LEU A 349 -20.27 -4.95 -19.01
CA LEU A 349 -19.68 -5.27 -20.31
C LEU A 349 -20.37 -6.45 -21.01
N VAL A 350 -20.88 -7.46 -20.29
CA VAL A 350 -21.68 -8.56 -20.89
C VAL A 350 -22.96 -8.06 -21.56
N LYS A 351 -23.55 -6.99 -21.03
CA LYS A 351 -24.73 -6.34 -21.61
C LYS A 351 -24.36 -5.28 -22.65
N GLY A 352 -23.06 -5.00 -22.83
CA GLY A 352 -22.55 -3.96 -23.69
C GLY A 352 -22.68 -4.27 -25.19
N SER A 353 -22.56 -3.22 -26.01
CA SER A 353 -22.60 -3.31 -27.47
C SER A 353 -21.27 -3.70 -28.13
N ASP A 354 -20.15 -3.73 -27.40
CA ASP A 354 -18.84 -4.12 -27.93
C ASP A 354 -18.67 -5.65 -27.91
N PRO A 355 -18.55 -6.32 -29.07
CA PRO A 355 -18.54 -7.79 -29.12
C PRO A 355 -17.30 -8.42 -28.48
N ALA A 356 -16.14 -7.75 -28.54
CA ALA A 356 -14.89 -8.28 -28.01
C ALA A 356 -14.90 -8.22 -26.47
N LEU A 357 -15.30 -7.06 -25.92
CA LEU A 357 -15.44 -6.89 -24.47
C LEU A 357 -16.54 -7.77 -23.90
N LYS A 358 -17.68 -7.87 -24.61
CA LYS A 358 -18.78 -8.76 -24.21
C LYS A 358 -18.32 -10.21 -24.10
N SER A 359 -17.64 -10.73 -25.14
CA SER A 359 -17.19 -12.13 -25.14
C SER A 359 -16.15 -12.42 -24.05
N LEU A 360 -15.18 -11.51 -23.82
CA LEU A 360 -14.20 -11.69 -22.73
C LEU A 360 -14.86 -11.61 -21.35
N ALA A 361 -15.80 -10.68 -21.17
CA ALA A 361 -16.53 -10.56 -19.92
C ALA A 361 -17.42 -11.78 -19.62
N GLU A 362 -18.08 -12.34 -20.63
CA GLU A 362 -18.85 -13.59 -20.49
C GLU A 362 -17.95 -14.75 -20.06
N LYS A 363 -16.78 -14.90 -20.70
CA LYS A 363 -15.80 -15.95 -20.37
C LYS A 363 -15.23 -15.79 -18.97
N GLU A 364 -14.94 -14.56 -18.55
CA GLU A 364 -14.40 -14.30 -17.22
C GLU A 364 -15.43 -14.54 -16.12
N LEU A 365 -16.66 -14.06 -16.31
CA LEU A 365 -17.75 -14.27 -15.34
C LEU A 365 -18.18 -15.73 -15.24
N ALA A 366 -17.90 -16.56 -16.25
CA ALA A 366 -18.06 -18.01 -16.15
C ALA A 366 -17.06 -18.67 -15.18
N ASN A 367 -16.05 -17.94 -14.72
CA ASN A 367 -15.03 -18.35 -13.75
C ASN A 367 -14.35 -19.69 -14.10
N PRO A 368 -13.59 -19.74 -15.22
CA PRO A 368 -13.01 -20.99 -15.71
C PRO A 368 -12.02 -21.61 -14.72
N ALA A 369 -12.25 -22.89 -14.40
CA ALA A 369 -11.43 -23.64 -13.45
C ALA A 369 -10.14 -24.21 -14.08
N ALA A 370 -10.08 -24.36 -15.40
CA ALA A 370 -8.92 -24.93 -16.08
C ALA A 370 -7.85 -23.86 -16.36
N ALA A 371 -6.58 -24.15 -16.04
CA ALA A 371 -5.47 -23.23 -16.28
C ALA A 371 -5.36 -22.77 -17.76
N PRO A 372 -5.50 -23.65 -18.78
CA PRO A 372 -5.47 -23.22 -20.18
C PRO A 372 -6.53 -22.17 -20.53
N GLU A 373 -7.74 -22.29 -19.96
CA GLU A 373 -8.84 -21.35 -20.19
C GLU A 373 -8.58 -20.00 -19.52
N ARG A 374 -8.06 -19.99 -18.28
CA ARG A 374 -7.64 -18.74 -17.61
C ARG A 374 -6.50 -18.04 -18.34
N ILE A 375 -5.55 -18.81 -18.89
CA ILE A 375 -4.45 -18.26 -19.69
C ILE A 375 -4.98 -17.66 -20.99
N ALA A 376 -5.91 -18.34 -21.68
CA ALA A 376 -6.53 -17.81 -22.90
C ALA A 376 -7.35 -16.54 -22.62
N LEU A 377 -8.00 -16.45 -21.46
CA LEU A 377 -8.67 -15.24 -21.01
C LEU A 377 -7.67 -14.10 -20.80
N ALA A 378 -6.58 -14.35 -20.08
CA ALA A 378 -5.50 -13.37 -19.87
C ALA A 378 -4.88 -12.90 -21.19
N ASP A 379 -4.65 -13.81 -22.16
CA ASP A 379 -4.18 -13.48 -23.50
C ASP A 379 -5.15 -12.52 -24.22
N GLY A 380 -6.46 -12.77 -24.12
CA GLY A 380 -7.47 -11.92 -24.75
C GLY A 380 -7.48 -10.49 -24.21
N TRP A 381 -7.38 -10.33 -22.89
CA TRP A 381 -7.25 -9.00 -22.27
C TRP A 381 -5.92 -8.31 -22.61
N ALA A 382 -4.81 -9.06 -22.67
CA ALA A 382 -3.51 -8.54 -23.09
C ALA A 382 -3.52 -8.07 -24.56
N GLU A 383 -4.19 -8.80 -25.45
CA GLU A 383 -4.32 -8.40 -26.85
C GLU A 383 -5.13 -7.11 -27.02
N LEU A 384 -6.18 -6.91 -26.20
CA LEU A 384 -6.89 -5.63 -26.16
C LEU A 384 -5.98 -4.50 -25.66
N ALA A 385 -5.18 -4.73 -24.61
CA ALA A 385 -4.21 -3.75 -24.11
C ALA A 385 -3.18 -3.35 -25.18
N GLU A 386 -2.66 -4.32 -25.94
CA GLU A 386 -1.67 -4.08 -26.99
C GLU A 386 -2.21 -3.17 -28.10
N LYS A 387 -3.51 -3.27 -28.41
CA LYS A 387 -4.18 -2.50 -29.48
C LYS A 387 -4.73 -1.15 -29.02
N ASP A 388 -4.91 -0.92 -27.72
CA ASP A 388 -5.48 0.32 -27.22
C ASP A 388 -4.46 1.48 -27.25
N LYS A 389 -4.95 2.65 -27.66
CA LYS A 389 -4.16 3.88 -27.77
C LYS A 389 -4.35 4.82 -26.57
N SER A 390 -5.39 4.60 -25.75
CA SER A 390 -5.58 5.32 -24.50
C SER A 390 -4.56 4.82 -23.47
N PRO A 391 -3.75 5.70 -22.87
CA PRO A 391 -2.88 5.33 -21.75
C PRO A 391 -3.69 4.75 -20.58
N LEU A 392 -4.84 5.34 -20.26
CA LEU A 392 -5.71 4.89 -19.17
C LEU A 392 -6.20 3.46 -19.40
N ARG A 393 -6.85 3.21 -20.53
CA ARG A 393 -7.39 1.86 -20.83
C ARG A 393 -6.28 0.84 -20.97
N LYS A 394 -5.20 1.19 -21.67
CA LYS A 394 -4.04 0.30 -21.83
C LYS A 394 -3.44 -0.10 -20.50
N SER A 395 -3.26 0.84 -19.57
CA SER A 395 -2.71 0.56 -18.23
C SER A 395 -3.60 -0.43 -17.46
N GLN A 396 -4.91 -0.22 -17.48
CA GLN A 396 -5.87 -1.06 -16.76
C GLN A 396 -6.03 -2.45 -17.39
N LEU A 397 -6.14 -2.54 -18.73
CA LEU A 397 -6.17 -3.81 -19.44
C LEU A 397 -4.89 -4.63 -19.20
N THR A 398 -3.73 -3.96 -19.18
CA THR A 398 -2.43 -4.59 -18.88
C THR A 398 -2.39 -5.13 -17.45
N ALA A 399 -2.83 -4.32 -16.47
CA ALA A 399 -2.88 -4.72 -15.06
C ALA A 399 -3.83 -5.90 -14.82
N HIS A 400 -5.01 -5.89 -15.47
CA HIS A 400 -5.98 -6.97 -15.38
C HIS A 400 -5.48 -8.27 -16.00
N ALA A 401 -4.95 -8.20 -17.23
CA ALA A 401 -4.35 -9.34 -17.90
C ALA A 401 -3.22 -9.95 -17.06
N ARG A 402 -2.38 -9.10 -16.46
CA ARG A 402 -1.32 -9.54 -15.54
C ARG A 402 -1.90 -10.27 -14.33
N ALA A 403 -2.92 -9.74 -13.65
CA ALA A 403 -3.54 -10.38 -12.50
C ALA A 403 -4.10 -11.77 -12.85
N LEU A 404 -4.71 -11.92 -14.03
CA LEU A 404 -5.21 -13.21 -14.53
C LEU A 404 -4.07 -14.21 -14.82
N TYR A 405 -2.97 -13.75 -15.41
CA TYR A 405 -1.77 -14.59 -15.59
C TYR A 405 -1.18 -15.03 -14.24
N GLU A 406 -1.08 -14.11 -13.27
CA GLU A 406 -0.59 -14.41 -11.92
C GLU A 406 -1.48 -15.43 -11.21
N ALA A 407 -2.81 -15.32 -11.36
CA ALA A 407 -3.77 -16.27 -10.80
C ALA A 407 -3.74 -17.64 -11.50
N ALA A 408 -3.42 -17.69 -12.80
CA ALA A 408 -3.31 -18.95 -13.54
C ALA A 408 -1.97 -19.68 -13.30
N LEU A 409 -0.91 -18.95 -12.93
CA LEU A 409 0.46 -19.47 -12.84
C LEU A 409 0.64 -20.68 -11.90
N PRO A 410 0.01 -20.77 -10.71
CA PRO A 410 0.17 -21.93 -9.81
C PRO A 410 -0.28 -23.25 -10.44
N ASP A 411 -1.31 -23.21 -11.27
CA ASP A 411 -1.91 -24.38 -11.92
C ASP A 411 -1.39 -24.60 -13.35
N ALA A 412 -0.54 -23.68 -13.86
CA ALA A 412 0.06 -23.79 -15.17
C ALA A 412 1.25 -24.78 -15.13
N THR A 413 1.25 -25.74 -16.06
CA THR A 413 2.28 -26.79 -16.17
C THR A 413 2.97 -26.78 -17.53
N GLY A 414 4.22 -27.26 -17.59
CA GLY A 414 4.97 -27.42 -18.83
C GLY A 414 5.11 -26.11 -19.62
N LEU A 415 4.94 -26.18 -20.94
CA LEU A 415 5.07 -25.03 -21.84
C LEU A 415 4.06 -23.90 -21.56
N LEU A 416 2.89 -24.21 -20.99
CA LEU A 416 1.94 -23.17 -20.60
C LEU A 416 2.47 -22.33 -19.45
N ARG A 417 3.18 -22.93 -18.49
CA ARG A 417 3.85 -22.19 -17.41
C ARG A 417 4.89 -21.23 -17.96
N THR A 418 5.77 -21.72 -18.83
CA THR A 418 6.80 -20.91 -19.48
C THR A 418 6.21 -19.76 -20.30
N LYS A 419 5.07 -19.98 -20.98
CA LYS A 419 4.33 -18.92 -21.68
C LYS A 419 3.86 -17.84 -20.72
N VAL A 420 3.24 -18.22 -19.60
CA VAL A 420 2.74 -17.29 -18.58
C VAL A 420 3.88 -16.48 -17.98
N GLU A 421 4.97 -17.13 -17.58
CA GLU A 421 6.16 -16.46 -17.05
C GLU A 421 6.70 -15.42 -18.03
N LYS A 422 6.86 -15.77 -19.32
CA LYS A 422 7.30 -14.84 -20.36
C LYS A 422 6.31 -13.68 -20.61
N ARG A 423 5.00 -13.94 -20.54
CA ARG A 423 3.97 -12.90 -20.64
C ARG A 423 4.04 -11.94 -19.45
N LEU A 424 4.19 -12.45 -18.22
CA LEU A 424 4.36 -11.64 -17.02
C LEU A 424 5.65 -10.80 -17.06
N GLU A 425 6.73 -11.34 -17.61
CA GLU A 425 7.95 -10.57 -17.89
C GLU A 425 7.68 -9.44 -18.87
N THR A 426 7.01 -9.72 -19.99
CA THR A 426 6.71 -8.72 -21.03
C THR A 426 5.79 -7.61 -20.51
N LEU A 427 4.73 -7.99 -19.78
CA LEU A 427 3.80 -7.05 -19.17
C LEU A 427 4.45 -6.31 -17.98
N GLY A 428 5.43 -6.92 -17.33
CA GLY A 428 6.27 -6.29 -16.29
C GLY A 428 7.36 -5.37 -16.84
N GLN A 429 7.79 -5.53 -18.10
CA GLN A 429 8.78 -4.68 -18.78
C GLN A 429 8.16 -3.37 -19.32
N ALA A 430 6.83 -3.24 -19.38
CA ALA A 430 6.14 -2.06 -19.89
C ALA A 430 5.89 -0.95 -18.84
N ALA A 431 6.31 -1.14 -17.60
CA ALA A 431 6.46 -0.08 -16.61
C ALA A 431 7.71 -0.34 -15.77
N PRO A 432 8.60 0.64 -15.54
CA PRO A 432 9.62 0.47 -14.52
C PRO A 432 8.96 0.14 -13.18
N SER A 433 9.21 -1.05 -12.62
CA SER A 433 8.57 -1.51 -11.40
C SER A 433 9.02 -0.66 -10.20
N THR A 434 8.10 0.11 -9.62
CA THR A 434 8.25 0.77 -8.31
C THR A 434 7.59 -0.03 -7.17
N GLY A 435 7.10 -1.25 -7.44
CA GLY A 435 6.48 -2.11 -6.45
C GLY A 435 7.49 -2.94 -5.64
N PRO A 436 7.07 -3.51 -4.49
CA PRO A 436 7.90 -4.43 -3.72
C PRO A 436 8.34 -5.65 -4.55
N VAL A 437 9.63 -5.96 -4.52
CA VAL A 437 10.27 -7.10 -5.18
C VAL A 437 10.38 -8.26 -4.20
N ASP A 438 9.85 -9.42 -4.56
CA ASP A 438 10.03 -10.67 -3.82
C ASP A 438 11.41 -11.25 -4.12
N LEU A 439 12.33 -11.06 -3.18
CA LEU A 439 13.74 -11.41 -3.33
C LEU A 439 13.99 -12.92 -3.32
N LEU A 440 13.17 -13.70 -2.60
CA LEU A 440 13.35 -15.15 -2.52
C LEU A 440 13.05 -15.83 -3.87
N LYS A 441 12.14 -15.27 -4.67
CA LYS A 441 11.82 -15.78 -6.01
C LYS A 441 12.95 -15.62 -7.02
N LEU A 442 13.89 -14.73 -6.75
CA LEU A 442 15.01 -14.47 -7.67
C LEU A 442 16.14 -15.47 -7.49
N ILE A 443 16.14 -16.22 -6.38
CA ILE A 443 17.22 -17.12 -6.00
C ILE A 443 17.05 -18.47 -6.73
N ASP A 444 18.07 -18.85 -7.50
CA ASP A 444 18.30 -20.23 -7.89
C ASP A 444 19.28 -20.84 -6.89
N VAL A 445 18.81 -21.77 -6.07
CA VAL A 445 19.60 -22.34 -4.97
C VAL A 445 20.88 -23.04 -5.46
N LYS A 446 20.88 -23.64 -6.64
CA LYS A 446 22.07 -24.33 -7.17
C LYS A 446 23.11 -23.33 -7.69
N ARG A 447 22.65 -22.27 -8.36
CA ARG A 447 23.52 -21.23 -8.93
C ARG A 447 24.04 -20.26 -7.88
N ASP A 448 23.17 -19.83 -6.96
CA ASP A 448 23.41 -18.66 -6.13
C ASP A 448 24.02 -18.99 -4.76
N THR A 449 24.05 -20.27 -4.39
CA THR A 449 24.71 -20.74 -3.16
C THR A 449 26.21 -20.46 -3.23
N VAL A 450 26.72 -19.74 -2.24
CA VAL A 450 28.16 -19.45 -2.12
C VAL A 450 28.81 -20.34 -1.07
N ALA A 451 28.15 -20.53 0.07
CA ALA A 451 28.63 -21.40 1.15
C ALA A 451 27.46 -21.95 1.98
N GLY A 452 27.62 -23.16 2.50
CA GLY A 452 26.60 -23.87 3.28
C GLY A 452 25.63 -24.67 2.41
N ASP A 453 24.76 -25.44 3.07
CA ASP A 453 23.72 -26.23 2.43
C ASP A 453 22.40 -25.46 2.45
N TRP A 454 21.96 -25.00 1.28
CA TRP A 454 20.74 -24.22 1.09
C TRP A 454 19.71 -25.03 0.32
N ALA A 455 18.45 -24.88 0.70
CA ALA A 455 17.32 -25.50 0.02
C ALA A 455 16.11 -24.55 0.01
N LEU A 456 15.28 -24.65 -1.02
CA LEU A 456 13.98 -23.99 -1.05
C LEU A 456 12.89 -25.00 -0.70
N ASN A 457 12.32 -24.88 0.50
CA ASN A 457 11.21 -25.71 0.97
C ASN A 457 9.91 -24.94 0.76
N GLY A 458 9.28 -25.16 -0.40
CA GLY A 458 8.12 -24.37 -0.83
C GLY A 458 8.52 -22.93 -1.15
N ARG A 459 8.09 -21.97 -0.32
CA ARG A 459 8.49 -20.54 -0.42
C ARG A 459 9.54 -20.12 0.60
N THR A 460 10.00 -21.05 1.44
CA THR A 460 10.96 -20.75 2.51
C THR A 460 12.35 -21.19 2.09
N LEU A 461 13.30 -20.27 2.11
CA LEU A 461 14.72 -20.56 1.91
C LEU A 461 15.33 -21.01 3.23
N VAL A 462 15.95 -22.20 3.26
CA VAL A 462 16.46 -22.82 4.49
C VAL A 462 17.94 -23.12 4.33
N CYS A 463 18.73 -22.78 5.35
CA CYS A 463 20.07 -23.32 5.54
C CYS A 463 20.01 -24.55 6.45
N ASN A 464 20.29 -25.72 5.90
CA ASN A 464 20.13 -27.01 6.59
C ASN A 464 21.35 -27.43 7.41
N GLN A 465 22.48 -26.75 7.23
CA GLN A 465 23.75 -27.11 7.83
C GLN A 465 24.31 -25.96 8.68
N LYS A 466 24.90 -26.30 9.83
CA LYS A 466 25.80 -25.39 10.54
C LYS A 466 27.10 -25.29 9.77
N ALA A 467 27.25 -24.20 9.04
CA ALA A 467 28.48 -23.89 8.33
C ALA A 467 28.94 -22.48 8.71
N ARG A 468 30.25 -22.30 8.83
CA ARG A 468 30.85 -20.99 9.02
C ARG A 468 30.56 -20.13 7.78
N CYS A 469 30.06 -18.92 8.00
CA CYS A 469 29.74 -17.97 6.93
C CYS A 469 28.86 -18.55 5.80
N ALA A 470 27.83 -19.34 6.15
CA ALA A 470 26.87 -19.90 5.20
C ALA A 470 26.06 -18.78 4.51
N ARG A 471 26.13 -18.65 3.19
CA ARG A 471 25.51 -17.53 2.47
C ARG A 471 25.12 -17.88 1.05
N ILE A 472 24.10 -17.18 0.57
CA ILE A 472 23.51 -17.35 -0.75
C ILE A 472 23.20 -15.97 -1.36
N GLN A 473 23.57 -15.79 -2.63
CA GLN A 473 23.31 -14.55 -3.35
C GLN A 473 21.81 -14.38 -3.60
N VAL A 474 21.36 -13.14 -3.51
CA VAL A 474 20.05 -12.72 -3.99
C VAL A 474 20.34 -11.90 -5.25
N PRO A 475 20.10 -12.42 -6.46
CA PRO A 475 20.59 -11.84 -7.72
C PRO A 475 19.77 -10.60 -8.14
N TYR A 476 19.87 -9.54 -7.35
CA TYR A 476 19.18 -8.27 -7.53
C TYR A 476 20.10 -7.13 -7.15
N GLU A 477 20.36 -6.22 -8.10
CA GLU A 477 21.03 -4.95 -7.87
C GLU A 477 19.98 -3.95 -7.38
N PRO A 478 20.01 -3.53 -6.11
CA PRO A 478 19.01 -2.63 -5.55
C PRO A 478 19.19 -1.19 -6.07
N PRO A 479 18.13 -0.36 -5.98
CA PRO A 479 18.25 1.08 -6.28
C PRO A 479 19.08 1.81 -5.21
N ASP A 480 19.24 3.13 -5.33
CA ASP A 480 20.06 3.92 -4.39
C ASP A 480 19.46 3.97 -2.98
N GLU A 481 18.14 3.97 -2.86
CA GLU A 481 17.41 3.96 -1.59
C GLU A 481 16.32 2.90 -1.65
N TYR A 482 16.23 2.07 -0.61
CA TYR A 482 15.30 0.96 -0.54
C TYR A 482 15.13 0.46 0.89
N ASP A 483 14.05 -0.28 1.12
CA ASP A 483 13.85 -1.07 2.35
C ASP A 483 13.94 -2.56 2.03
N VAL A 484 14.68 -3.32 2.82
CA VAL A 484 14.66 -4.78 2.79
C VAL A 484 13.97 -5.29 4.05
N SER A 485 12.83 -5.97 3.86
CA SER A 485 12.07 -6.62 4.91
C SER A 485 12.25 -8.13 4.82
N VAL A 486 12.79 -8.75 5.87
CA VAL A 486 13.08 -10.18 5.95
C VAL A 486 12.38 -10.78 7.15
N VAL A 487 11.62 -11.86 6.95
CA VAL A 487 11.13 -12.69 8.06
C VAL A 487 12.07 -13.88 8.19
N VAL A 488 12.82 -13.91 9.28
CA VAL A 488 13.83 -14.93 9.56
C VAL A 488 13.49 -15.68 10.84
N GLU A 489 13.64 -17.00 10.80
CA GLU A 489 13.60 -17.88 11.96
C GLU A 489 14.97 -18.54 12.11
N ARG A 490 15.70 -18.21 13.18
CA ARG A 490 16.93 -18.93 13.54
C ARG A 490 16.53 -20.24 14.22
N LYS A 491 16.97 -21.38 13.71
CA LYS A 491 16.72 -22.70 14.32
C LYS A 491 17.76 -22.98 15.41
N ASP A 492 19.03 -22.75 15.11
CA ASP A 492 20.11 -22.84 16.08
C ASP A 492 21.34 -22.03 15.67
N GLY A 493 22.38 -22.03 16.50
CA GLY A 493 23.60 -21.27 16.30
C GLY A 493 23.49 -19.81 16.76
N PHE A 494 24.40 -18.98 16.29
CA PHE A 494 24.44 -17.55 16.51
C PHE A 494 24.53 -16.82 15.17
N GLU A 495 24.29 -15.52 15.17
CA GLU A 495 24.45 -14.66 13.99
C GLU A 495 23.61 -15.01 12.74
N VAL A 496 22.72 -14.09 12.37
CA VAL A 496 22.09 -14.03 11.05
C VAL A 496 22.56 -12.76 10.38
N TYR A 497 22.79 -12.80 9.07
CA TYR A 497 23.13 -11.61 8.32
C TYR A 497 22.23 -11.36 7.12
N VAL A 498 21.92 -10.07 6.93
CA VAL A 498 21.26 -9.53 5.74
C VAL A 498 22.28 -8.69 5.00
N GLY A 499 22.70 -9.18 3.83
CA GLY A 499 23.64 -8.52 2.94
C GLY A 499 22.96 -7.49 2.07
N LEU A 500 23.53 -6.28 2.04
CA LEU A 500 23.01 -5.09 1.39
C LEU A 500 24.05 -4.51 0.44
N SER A 501 23.61 -3.78 -0.57
CA SER A 501 24.50 -3.11 -1.51
C SER A 501 24.00 -1.74 -1.92
N ARG A 502 24.92 -0.83 -2.23
CA ARG A 502 24.61 0.46 -2.87
C ARG A 502 25.71 0.77 -3.88
N GLY A 503 25.36 0.78 -5.16
CA GLY A 503 26.35 0.86 -6.24
C GLY A 503 27.34 -0.31 -6.16
N GLN A 504 28.63 -0.01 -6.01
CA GLN A 504 29.70 -1.00 -5.88
C GLN A 504 30.02 -1.39 -4.42
N THR A 505 29.41 -0.73 -3.44
CA THR A 505 29.68 -0.99 -2.03
C THR A 505 28.74 -2.08 -1.53
N GLN A 506 29.29 -3.18 -1.04
CA GLN A 506 28.54 -4.23 -0.35
C GLN A 506 28.89 -4.24 1.13
N PHE A 507 27.86 -4.34 1.96
CA PHE A 507 27.96 -4.41 3.41
C PHE A 507 26.84 -5.29 3.96
N TYR A 508 26.78 -5.47 5.27
CA TYR A 508 25.82 -6.40 5.88
C TYR A 508 25.29 -5.87 7.20
N VAL A 509 24.17 -6.40 7.63
CA VAL A 509 23.70 -6.24 9.00
C VAL A 509 23.96 -7.53 9.74
N ALA A 510 24.82 -7.49 10.75
CA ALA A 510 25.13 -8.62 11.62
C ALA A 510 24.17 -8.62 12.80
N ILE A 511 23.29 -9.61 12.90
CA ILE A 511 22.25 -9.72 13.93
C ILE A 511 22.60 -10.86 14.86
N ASP A 512 22.69 -10.61 16.17
CA ASP A 512 23.16 -11.60 17.15
C ASP A 512 24.58 -12.13 16.84
N ASP A 513 25.48 -11.24 16.41
CA ASP A 513 26.92 -11.50 16.28
C ASP A 513 27.59 -11.67 17.66
N TRP A 514 28.83 -12.14 17.67
CA TRP A 514 29.70 -12.30 18.83
C TRP A 514 29.03 -13.12 19.94
N ALA A 515 28.88 -14.41 19.65
CA ALA A 515 28.19 -15.38 20.50
C ALA A 515 26.73 -15.03 20.82
N GLY A 516 26.05 -14.25 19.96
CA GLY A 516 24.62 -13.99 20.08
C GLY A 516 24.25 -12.73 20.85
N THR A 517 25.19 -11.80 21.06
CA THR A 517 24.99 -10.68 22.00
C THR A 517 25.17 -9.30 21.40
N LEU A 518 25.74 -9.20 20.20
CA LEU A 518 26.05 -7.92 19.55
C LEU A 518 25.32 -7.80 18.21
N THR A 519 25.05 -6.57 17.78
CA THR A 519 24.46 -6.29 16.47
C THR A 519 25.00 -4.98 15.94
N ALA A 520 25.37 -4.95 14.66
CA ALA A 520 25.90 -3.76 14.00
C ALA A 520 25.61 -3.78 12.49
N ILE A 521 25.76 -2.62 11.86
CA ILE A 521 25.65 -2.46 10.40
C ILE A 521 27.04 -2.23 9.83
N GLY A 522 27.49 -3.19 9.03
CA GLY A 522 28.80 -3.23 8.37
C GLY A 522 29.96 -3.37 9.34
N TRP A 523 31.14 -3.59 8.79
CA TRP A 523 32.34 -3.05 9.42
C TRP A 523 32.48 -1.58 9.02
N ILE A 524 33.02 -0.76 9.91
CA ILE A 524 33.17 0.69 9.69
C ILE A 524 34.65 1.04 9.69
N ASP A 525 35.17 1.53 8.57
CA ASP A 525 36.60 1.87 8.42
C ASP A 525 37.52 0.70 8.80
N GLY A 526 37.12 -0.54 8.46
CA GLY A 526 37.82 -1.78 8.78
C GLY A 526 37.64 -2.27 10.22
N LYS A 527 36.89 -1.56 11.07
CA LYS A 527 36.61 -1.98 12.45
C LYS A 527 35.46 -2.97 12.52
N HIS A 528 35.61 -3.96 13.39
CA HIS A 528 34.64 -5.04 13.58
C HIS A 528 33.51 -4.63 14.55
N THR A 529 32.45 -5.44 14.62
CA THR A 529 31.24 -5.19 15.43
C THR A 529 31.50 -4.60 16.83
N PRO A 530 32.43 -5.12 17.67
CA PRO A 530 32.62 -4.59 19.03
C PRO A 530 33.14 -3.15 19.11
N GLU A 531 33.73 -2.66 18.02
CA GLU A 531 34.40 -1.36 17.92
C GLU A 531 33.57 -0.33 17.12
N ASN A 532 32.44 -0.75 16.58
CA ASN A 532 31.60 0.09 15.73
C ASN A 532 30.82 1.15 16.53
N GLU A 533 30.72 2.34 15.95
CA GLU A 533 29.92 3.44 16.49
C GLU A 533 28.40 3.15 16.51
N ASN A 534 27.94 2.17 15.72
CA ASN A 534 26.55 1.73 15.65
C ASN A 534 26.27 0.42 16.40
N LEU A 535 27.12 0.05 17.36
CA LEU A 535 26.98 -1.19 18.12
C LEU A 535 25.71 -1.19 18.99
N TYR A 536 24.92 -2.24 18.86
CA TYR A 536 23.86 -2.62 19.80
C TYR A 536 24.29 -3.81 20.66
N ARG A 537 23.95 -3.77 21.95
CA ARG A 537 24.17 -4.87 22.90
C ARG A 537 22.84 -5.45 23.34
N GLY A 538 22.65 -6.74 23.09
CA GLY A 538 21.45 -7.48 23.42
C GLY A 538 21.15 -8.54 22.37
N LYS A 539 20.43 -9.57 22.79
CA LYS A 539 19.94 -10.63 21.92
C LYS A 539 18.62 -10.18 21.26
N LEU A 540 18.54 -10.32 19.94
CA LEU A 540 17.39 -9.90 19.12
C LEU A 540 16.59 -11.10 18.62
N LEU A 541 17.25 -12.21 18.25
CA LEU A 541 16.56 -13.38 17.71
C LEU A 541 16.37 -14.43 18.80
N THR A 542 15.17 -14.99 18.91
CA THR A 542 14.92 -16.19 19.72
C THR A 542 14.89 -17.40 18.79
N ASN A 543 15.57 -18.48 19.17
CA ASN A 543 15.55 -19.69 18.36
C ASN A 543 14.12 -20.23 18.23
N ASP A 544 13.82 -20.80 17.06
CA ASP A 544 12.51 -21.34 16.70
C ASP A 544 11.36 -20.33 16.79
N LYS A 545 11.68 -19.04 16.72
CA LYS A 545 10.70 -17.95 16.60
C LYS A 545 11.03 -17.07 15.39
N PRO A 546 10.06 -16.82 14.50
CA PRO A 546 10.25 -15.87 13.42
C PRO A 546 10.37 -14.45 13.98
N ALA A 547 11.26 -13.66 13.37
CA ALA A 547 11.41 -12.23 13.63
C ALA A 547 11.38 -11.46 12.32
N LEU A 548 10.76 -10.28 12.32
CA LEU A 548 10.75 -9.35 11.20
C LEU A 548 11.95 -8.40 11.32
N VAL A 549 12.91 -8.56 10.43
CA VAL A 549 14.08 -7.68 10.28
C VAL A 549 13.81 -6.71 9.13
N VAL A 550 13.96 -5.41 9.39
CA VAL A 550 13.84 -4.37 8.36
C VAL A 550 15.11 -3.53 8.32
N CYS A 551 15.75 -3.50 7.16
CA CYS A 551 16.91 -2.67 6.87
C CYS A 551 16.50 -1.55 5.90
N ALA A 552 16.54 -0.30 6.36
CA ALA A 552 16.22 0.87 5.56
C ALA A 552 17.51 1.56 5.09
N VAL A 553 17.80 1.49 3.79
CA VAL A 553 18.96 2.12 3.14
C VAL A 553 18.54 3.47 2.55
N ARG A 554 19.21 4.54 2.96
CA ARG A 554 18.95 5.92 2.54
C ARG A 554 20.23 6.60 2.08
N LYS A 555 20.12 7.78 1.46
CA LYS A 555 21.29 8.54 0.96
C LYS A 555 22.41 8.72 2.00
N ASP A 556 22.06 8.91 3.27
CA ASP A 556 22.96 9.28 4.36
C ASP A 556 23.22 8.18 5.40
N GLY A 557 22.69 6.97 5.19
CA GLY A 557 22.92 5.87 6.12
C GLY A 557 21.96 4.70 6.01
N VAL A 558 21.98 3.86 7.06
CA VAL A 558 21.21 2.62 7.14
C VAL A 558 20.59 2.49 8.51
N THR A 559 19.31 2.14 8.60
CA THR A 559 18.62 1.87 9.88
C THR A 559 18.21 0.40 9.96
N LEU A 560 18.44 -0.21 11.13
CA LEU A 560 17.98 -1.55 11.46
C LEU A 560 16.78 -1.48 12.43
N THR A 561 15.72 -2.19 12.09
CA THR A 561 14.55 -2.43 12.94
C THR A 561 14.31 -3.94 13.07
N VAL A 562 13.99 -4.41 14.27
CA VAL A 562 13.58 -5.80 14.52
C VAL A 562 12.25 -5.79 15.25
N ASP A 563 11.25 -6.50 14.72
CA ASP A 563 9.88 -6.56 15.22
C ASP A 563 9.27 -5.18 15.52
N GLY A 564 9.50 -4.23 14.59
CA GLY A 564 9.02 -2.85 14.69
C GLY A 564 9.80 -1.94 15.63
N LYS A 565 10.80 -2.46 16.37
CA LYS A 565 11.68 -1.67 17.24
C LYS A 565 12.97 -1.29 16.53
N LYS A 566 13.26 0.02 16.42
CA LYS A 566 14.56 0.50 15.95
C LYS A 566 15.67 0.03 16.90
N ILE A 567 16.67 -0.65 16.35
CA ILE A 567 17.78 -1.24 17.09
C ILE A 567 19.01 -0.34 17.05
N THR A 568 19.46 -0.02 15.84
CA THR A 568 20.63 0.83 15.61
C THR A 568 20.56 1.48 14.22
N ALA A 569 21.44 2.44 13.97
CA ALA A 569 21.60 3.05 12.66
C ALA A 569 23.06 3.42 12.40
N PHE A 570 23.49 3.28 11.16
CA PHE A 570 24.71 3.90 10.63
C PHE A 570 24.35 5.22 9.98
N LYS A 571 25.17 6.25 10.21
CA LYS A 571 25.10 7.54 9.50
C LYS A 571 26.48 7.87 8.96
N GLY A 572 26.55 8.15 7.67
CA GLY A 572 27.81 8.46 7.02
C GLY A 572 27.86 7.96 5.60
N SER A 573 29.02 8.10 5.00
CA SER A 573 29.27 7.66 3.64
C SER A 573 29.41 6.13 3.57
N PHE A 574 28.91 5.55 2.48
CA PHE A 574 28.84 4.09 2.29
C PHE A 574 30.21 3.48 2.03
N ASP A 575 31.18 4.25 1.54
CA ASP A 575 32.57 3.83 1.38
C ASP A 575 33.26 3.43 2.70
N ARG A 576 32.70 3.86 3.85
CA ARG A 576 33.13 3.41 5.17
C ARG A 576 32.63 2.01 5.54
N LEU A 577 31.57 1.54 4.87
CA LEU A 577 30.93 0.26 5.17
C LEU A 577 31.54 -0.87 4.34
N SER A 578 31.79 -2.00 4.98
CA SER A 578 32.17 -3.24 4.29
C SER A 578 31.54 -4.48 4.91
N ASN A 579 31.64 -5.59 4.18
CA ASN A 579 31.41 -6.92 4.75
C ASN A 579 32.53 -7.31 5.74
N ALA A 580 32.23 -8.34 6.53
CA ALA A 580 33.14 -9.43 6.85
C ALA A 580 34.35 -9.62 5.90
N ASP A 581 35.61 -9.58 6.32
CA ASP A 581 36.72 -10.08 5.46
C ASP A 581 36.44 -11.53 4.98
N VAL A 582 35.81 -12.31 5.85
CA VAL A 582 35.39 -13.70 5.59
C VAL A 582 34.04 -13.82 4.86
N LEU A 583 33.33 -12.71 4.62
CA LEU A 583 32.03 -12.65 3.93
C LEU A 583 32.15 -11.98 2.56
N THR A 584 33.00 -12.56 1.71
CA THR A 584 33.15 -12.11 0.32
C THR A 584 32.06 -12.72 -0.57
N MET A 585 31.50 -11.91 -1.48
CA MET A 585 30.47 -12.34 -2.43
C MET A 585 30.97 -12.29 -3.87
N PRO A 586 30.56 -13.22 -4.75
CA PRO A 586 30.95 -13.19 -6.16
C PRO A 586 30.56 -11.90 -6.88
N ASN A 587 29.40 -11.34 -6.57
CA ASN A 587 28.95 -10.06 -7.10
C ASN A 587 28.71 -9.05 -5.96
N PRO A 588 29.53 -7.99 -5.82
CA PRO A 588 29.38 -7.02 -4.74
C PRO A 588 28.17 -6.08 -4.94
N ARG A 589 27.55 -6.08 -6.12
CA ARG A 589 26.41 -5.20 -6.42
C ARG A 589 25.08 -5.76 -5.97
N VAL A 590 25.02 -7.03 -5.58
CA VAL A 590 23.76 -7.71 -5.24
C VAL A 590 23.59 -7.90 -3.74
N LEU A 591 22.36 -8.24 -3.34
CA LEU A 591 22.03 -8.58 -1.95
C LEU A 591 22.44 -10.02 -1.64
N TYR A 592 22.44 -10.40 -0.36
CA TYR A 592 22.61 -11.79 0.05
C TYR A 592 21.96 -12.08 1.40
N LEU A 593 21.72 -13.35 1.69
CA LEU A 593 21.20 -13.82 2.97
C LEU A 593 22.15 -14.88 3.55
N GLY A 594 22.19 -14.99 4.87
CA GLY A 594 22.90 -16.09 5.49
C GLY A 594 22.94 -16.09 7.01
N CYS A 595 23.77 -16.98 7.54
CA CYS A 595 24.01 -17.18 8.96
C CYS A 595 25.39 -17.78 9.21
N ASN A 596 25.86 -17.74 10.45
CA ASN A 596 27.18 -18.24 10.83
C ASN A 596 27.05 -19.34 11.88
N GLU A 597 27.64 -20.51 11.65
CA GLU A 597 27.64 -21.62 12.63
C GLU A 597 26.22 -21.99 13.14
N GLY A 598 25.21 -21.79 12.29
CA GLY A 598 23.79 -21.92 12.63
C GLY A 598 22.96 -22.39 11.46
N ARG A 599 21.68 -22.67 11.76
CA ARG A 599 20.65 -22.98 10.77
C ARG A 599 19.56 -21.93 10.86
N CYS A 600 19.07 -21.49 9.71
CA CYS A 600 18.03 -20.48 9.63
C CYS A 600 17.05 -20.76 8.48
N ALA A 601 15.87 -20.17 8.58
CA ALA A 601 14.84 -20.20 7.57
C ALA A 601 14.36 -18.77 7.28
N PHE A 602 14.33 -18.39 6.01
CA PHE A 602 13.79 -17.12 5.53
C PHE A 602 12.48 -17.40 4.81
N SER A 603 11.35 -17.03 5.43
CA SER A 603 10.01 -17.24 4.85
C SER A 603 9.54 -16.07 4.00
N LYS A 604 10.18 -14.91 4.14
CA LYS A 604 9.93 -13.71 3.34
C LYS A 604 11.23 -12.92 3.22
N ALA A 605 11.52 -12.43 2.01
CA ALA A 605 12.48 -11.36 1.79
C ALA A 605 11.90 -10.45 0.70
N THR A 606 11.66 -9.19 1.04
CA THR A 606 11.03 -8.22 0.14
C THR A 606 11.85 -6.95 0.09
N LEU A 607 12.18 -6.48 -1.11
CA LEU A 607 12.76 -5.15 -1.31
C LEU A 607 11.69 -4.18 -1.76
N THR A 608 11.55 -3.05 -1.08
CA THR A 608 10.68 -1.95 -1.52
C THR A 608 11.57 -0.80 -2.00
N PRO A 609 11.54 -0.45 -3.30
CA PRO A 609 12.27 0.71 -3.81
C PRO A 609 11.79 2.01 -3.15
N ILE A 610 12.71 2.88 -2.76
CA ILE A 610 12.41 4.20 -2.20
C ILE A 610 12.81 5.29 -3.20
N SER A 611 14.01 5.22 -3.78
CA SER A 611 14.46 6.14 -4.84
C SER A 611 15.39 5.42 -5.82
N GLY A 612 15.10 5.57 -7.11
CA GLY A 612 15.81 4.88 -8.20
C GLY A 612 15.14 3.55 -8.59
N GLN A 613 15.78 2.81 -9.49
CA GLN A 613 15.30 1.51 -9.97
C GLN A 613 16.36 0.43 -9.75
N GLY A 614 15.97 -0.63 -9.06
CA GLY A 614 16.77 -1.85 -8.99
C GLY A 614 16.49 -2.74 -10.19
N LYS A 615 17.35 -3.73 -10.42
CA LYS A 615 17.23 -4.66 -11.53
C LYS A 615 17.70 -6.06 -11.11
N PRO A 616 17.11 -7.14 -11.65
CA PRO A 616 17.68 -8.47 -11.54
C PRO A 616 19.11 -8.48 -12.11
N SER A 617 20.03 -9.13 -11.39
CA SER A 617 21.39 -9.40 -11.86
C SER A 617 21.41 -10.83 -12.43
N LYS A 618 22.12 -11.05 -13.54
CA LYS A 618 22.12 -12.36 -14.23
C LYS A 618 23.13 -13.32 -13.64
#